data_AF-A0A9E0V0A6-F1
#
_entry.id   AF-A0A9E0V0A6-F1
#
_cell.length_a   1.000
_cell.length_b   1.000
_cell.length_c   1.000
_cell.angle_alpha   90.00
_cell.angle_beta   90.00
_cell.angle_gamma   90.00
#
_symmetry.space_group_name_H-M   'P 1'
#
loop_
_entity.id
_entity.type
_entity.pdbx_description
1 polymer ?
#
loop_
_entity_poly.entity_id
_entity_poly.type
_entity_poly.pdbx_seq_one_letter_code
_entity_poly.pdbx_strand_id
1 'polypeptide(L)'
;MIPCIPPRPLLLCGFLASAFFATAQSPFTFRMAYYGPATDSTYAAEHRIRKVNRGFDSVDPDWGLWVHTMHRFVPAAQLEQHPEFFAERNGVRVPDQLCLSHPDVLRITVDSLRAMMARKPAAQYWSVSQMDNFNHCQCPQCHRTDSIEGSPSGTTIRFANAVAEHFPDKVISTLAYQYSRKAPKVTKPRPNVNIMLCSIEEDRSKPIASRTEPGSFTADLGEWSGITNNIIVWDYVINFSHLLAPFPNWKVLQPNIQLFRDNGVPMVFEQGLSSPGGEMREFRCYLLAKLLWNPDVNIDSVRTHFTNAYYGDAGAYIDKYTRLLEEELD
;
A
#
# COMPACT_ATOMS: atom_id res chain seq x y z
N MET A 1 -34.68 27.42 -6.43
CA MET A 1 -33.41 28.05 -6.85
C MET A 1 -32.30 27.32 -6.13
N ILE A 2 -31.52 26.53 -6.86
CA ILE A 2 -30.35 25.81 -6.33
C ILE A 2 -29.22 26.83 -6.30
N PRO A 3 -28.56 27.10 -5.15
CA PRO A 3 -27.45 28.03 -5.15
C PRO A 3 -26.28 27.37 -5.90
N CYS A 4 -25.79 28.09 -6.91
CA CYS A 4 -24.60 27.73 -7.66
C CYS A 4 -23.42 27.54 -6.69
N ILE A 5 -22.83 26.35 -6.71
CA ILE A 5 -21.52 26.11 -6.12
C ILE A 5 -20.53 26.94 -6.94
N PRO A 6 -19.77 27.87 -6.35
CA PRO A 6 -18.79 28.66 -7.09
C PRO A 6 -17.69 27.73 -7.65
N PRO A 7 -17.11 28.05 -8.82
CA PRO A 7 -16.03 27.26 -9.39
C PRO A 7 -14.84 27.22 -8.42
N ARG A 8 -14.26 26.02 -8.24
CA ARG A 8 -13.02 25.82 -7.46
C ARG A 8 -11.94 26.77 -8.00
N PRO A 9 -11.22 27.53 -7.15
CA PRO A 9 -10.01 28.19 -7.61
C PRO A 9 -9.02 27.10 -8.03
N LEU A 10 -8.74 27.01 -9.33
CA LEU A 10 -7.52 26.38 -9.80
C LEU A 10 -6.37 27.13 -9.13
N LEU A 11 -5.59 26.43 -8.30
CA LEU A 11 -4.34 26.92 -7.74
C LEU A 11 -3.34 27.15 -8.89
N LEU A 12 -3.48 28.25 -9.63
CA LEU A 12 -2.44 28.77 -10.51
C LEU A 12 -1.42 29.50 -9.64
N CYS A 13 -0.55 28.75 -8.97
CA CYS A 13 0.57 29.29 -8.21
C CYS A 13 1.90 28.67 -8.70
N GLY A 14 2.15 28.80 -10.00
CA GLY A 14 3.29 28.20 -10.70
C GLY A 14 4.68 28.64 -10.23
N PHE A 15 4.80 29.69 -9.41
CA PHE A 15 6.10 30.15 -8.90
C PHE A 15 6.48 29.56 -7.53
N LEU A 16 5.54 29.33 -6.61
CA LEU A 16 5.84 28.79 -5.27
C LEU A 16 5.83 27.26 -5.21
N ALA A 17 5.10 26.58 -6.10
CA ALA A 17 5.10 25.12 -6.18
C ALA A 17 6.51 24.53 -6.41
N SER A 18 7.40 25.32 -7.04
CA SER A 18 8.79 24.94 -7.35
C SER A 18 9.71 24.84 -6.13
N ALA A 19 9.48 25.65 -5.08
CA ALA A 19 10.38 25.75 -3.92
C ALA A 19 10.36 24.48 -3.05
N PHE A 20 9.23 23.78 -2.98
CA PHE A 20 9.10 22.54 -2.21
C PHE A 20 9.58 21.29 -2.96
N PHE A 21 10.04 21.46 -4.21
CA PHE A 21 10.65 20.41 -5.03
C PHE A 21 12.15 20.66 -5.26
N ALA A 22 12.81 21.39 -4.35
CA ALA A 22 14.20 21.81 -4.46
C ALA A 22 15.23 20.65 -4.52
N THR A 23 14.85 19.44 -4.11
CA THR A 23 15.68 18.24 -4.32
C THR A 23 15.51 17.72 -5.75
N ALA A 24 16.62 17.41 -6.43
CA ALA A 24 16.61 16.97 -7.82
C ALA A 24 15.87 15.62 -8.01
N GLN A 25 15.82 14.79 -6.98
CA GLN A 25 15.19 13.47 -7.02
C GLN A 25 14.58 13.08 -5.66
N SER A 26 13.53 12.28 -5.72
CA SER A 26 12.88 11.66 -4.57
C SER A 26 13.52 10.31 -4.24
N PRO A 27 13.59 9.91 -2.95
CA PRO A 27 14.05 8.57 -2.59
C PRO A 27 13.08 7.46 -3.06
N PHE A 28 11.80 7.81 -3.27
CA PHE A 28 10.78 6.86 -3.72
C PHE A 28 10.59 6.95 -5.24
N THR A 29 10.66 5.79 -5.89
CA THR A 29 10.39 5.57 -7.32
C THR A 29 8.91 5.39 -7.63
N PHE A 30 8.13 4.91 -6.67
CA PHE A 30 6.67 4.81 -6.74
C PHE A 30 6.05 5.57 -5.56
N ARG A 31 5.12 6.47 -5.85
CA ARG A 31 4.53 7.36 -4.85
C ARG A 31 3.05 7.51 -5.12
N MET A 32 2.22 6.91 -4.29
CA MET A 32 0.78 7.02 -4.46
C MET A 32 0.16 7.54 -3.17
N ALA A 33 -0.47 8.71 -3.24
CA ALA A 33 -1.36 9.21 -2.20
C ALA A 33 -2.81 8.96 -2.65
N TYR A 34 -3.47 7.96 -2.05
CA TYR A 34 -4.78 7.47 -2.48
C TYR A 34 -5.93 8.37 -2.01
N TYR A 35 -5.95 9.60 -2.48
CA TYR A 35 -7.02 10.57 -2.20
C TYR A 35 -7.69 11.06 -3.48
N GLY A 36 -8.90 11.62 -3.30
CA GLY A 36 -9.67 12.21 -4.39
C GLY A 36 -8.88 13.12 -5.34
N PRO A 37 -8.05 14.07 -4.87
CA PRO A 37 -7.25 14.92 -5.76
C PRO A 37 -6.33 14.16 -6.70
N ALA A 38 -5.71 13.07 -6.25
CA ALA A 38 -4.83 12.24 -7.06
C ALA A 38 -5.56 11.47 -8.19
N THR A 39 -6.90 11.52 -8.25
CA THR A 39 -7.65 10.98 -9.40
C THR A 39 -7.60 11.90 -10.63
N ASP A 40 -7.30 13.18 -10.43
CA ASP A 40 -7.06 14.15 -11.51
C ASP A 40 -5.62 14.01 -12.04
N SER A 41 -5.48 13.86 -13.35
CA SER A 41 -4.17 13.64 -13.99
C SER A 41 -3.26 14.85 -13.92
N THR A 42 -3.82 16.06 -13.96
CA THR A 42 -3.05 17.31 -13.90
C THR A 42 -2.49 17.49 -12.50
N TYR A 43 -3.34 17.30 -11.48
CA TYR A 43 -2.93 17.33 -10.07
C TYR A 43 -1.84 16.29 -9.80
N ALA A 44 -2.06 15.03 -10.20
CA ALA A 44 -1.08 13.97 -9.98
C ALA A 44 0.28 14.29 -10.63
N ALA A 45 0.29 14.81 -11.85
CA ALA A 45 1.50 15.21 -12.56
C ALA A 45 2.21 16.39 -11.90
N GLU A 46 1.47 17.45 -11.55
CA GLU A 46 2.02 18.65 -10.88
C GLU A 46 2.64 18.29 -9.52
N HIS A 47 1.98 17.41 -8.77
CA HIS A 47 2.43 16.93 -7.48
C HIS A 47 3.40 15.76 -7.56
N ARG A 48 3.72 15.30 -8.78
CA ARG A 48 4.66 14.21 -9.08
C ARG A 48 4.30 12.90 -8.35
N ILE A 49 3.01 12.66 -8.10
CA ILE A 49 2.49 11.41 -7.53
C ILE A 49 1.81 10.57 -8.63
N ARG A 50 1.60 9.28 -8.36
CA ARG A 50 0.84 8.38 -9.22
C ARG A 50 -0.60 8.85 -9.32
N LYS A 51 -1.14 8.86 -10.53
CA LYS A 51 -2.58 9.05 -10.75
C LYS A 51 -3.31 7.82 -10.20
N VAL A 52 -4.28 8.07 -9.33
CA VAL A 52 -5.17 7.05 -8.80
C VAL A 52 -6.23 6.70 -9.84
N ASN A 53 -6.24 5.44 -10.28
CA ASN A 53 -7.31 4.88 -11.10
C ASN A 53 -8.34 4.19 -10.20
N ARG A 54 -9.63 4.49 -10.37
CA ARG A 54 -10.70 3.75 -9.69
C ARG A 54 -11.14 2.53 -10.51
N GLY A 55 -10.19 1.74 -10.96
CA GLY A 55 -10.42 0.52 -11.74
C GLY A 55 -10.75 -0.67 -10.83
N PHE A 56 -11.44 -1.66 -11.38
CA PHE A 56 -11.79 -2.89 -10.66
C PHE A 56 -10.59 -3.81 -10.42
N ASP A 57 -9.62 -3.82 -11.35
CA ASP A 57 -8.46 -4.73 -11.31
C ASP A 57 -7.23 -4.11 -10.65
N SER A 58 -7.09 -2.79 -10.79
CA SER A 58 -5.91 -2.07 -10.36
C SER A 58 -6.21 -0.59 -10.12
N VAL A 59 -5.42 -0.01 -9.21
CA VAL A 59 -5.42 1.42 -8.90
C VAL A 59 -4.31 2.21 -9.59
N ASP A 60 -3.41 1.53 -10.31
CA ASP A 60 -2.26 2.11 -11.02
C ASP A 60 -2.16 1.50 -12.44
N PRO A 61 -1.80 2.30 -13.47
CA PRO A 61 -1.69 1.78 -14.84
C PRO A 61 -0.57 0.75 -15.04
N ASP A 62 0.49 0.76 -14.22
CA ASP A 62 1.60 -0.19 -14.34
C ASP A 62 1.26 -1.55 -13.70
N TRP A 63 0.12 -1.65 -13.01
CA TRP A 63 -0.31 -2.84 -12.29
C TRP A 63 -1.46 -3.53 -13.03
N GLY A 64 -1.26 -4.80 -13.39
CA GLY A 64 -2.27 -5.64 -14.03
C GLY A 64 -3.30 -6.17 -13.04
N LEU A 65 -2.85 -6.42 -11.80
CA LEU A 65 -3.63 -6.83 -10.64
C LEU A 65 -3.02 -6.21 -9.38
N TRP A 66 -3.83 -5.69 -8.44
CA TRP A 66 -3.34 -4.97 -7.25
C TRP A 66 -3.08 -5.84 -6.02
N VAL A 67 -4.13 -6.38 -5.38
CA VAL A 67 -4.04 -7.19 -4.14
C VAL A 67 -5.27 -8.11 -4.00
N HIS A 68 -5.23 -9.02 -3.02
CA HIS A 68 -6.28 -10.00 -2.71
C HIS A 68 -6.77 -10.78 -3.92
N THR A 69 -5.83 -11.29 -4.73
CA THR A 69 -6.09 -11.78 -6.08
C THR A 69 -6.36 -13.27 -6.18
N MET A 70 -6.16 -14.05 -5.12
CA MET A 70 -6.24 -15.52 -5.20
C MET A 70 -7.56 -16.04 -5.79
N HIS A 71 -8.68 -15.39 -5.47
CA HIS A 71 -10.01 -15.73 -6.01
C HIS A 71 -10.12 -15.61 -7.55
N ARG A 72 -9.22 -14.85 -8.20
CA ARG A 72 -9.16 -14.69 -9.66
C ARG A 72 -8.54 -15.89 -10.36
N PHE A 73 -7.74 -16.68 -9.65
CA PHE A 73 -7.08 -17.87 -10.18
C PHE A 73 -7.92 -19.12 -9.90
N VAL A 74 -8.32 -19.29 -8.64
CA VAL A 74 -9.20 -20.37 -8.21
C VAL A 74 -10.37 -19.77 -7.43
N PRO A 75 -11.55 -19.63 -8.04
CA PRO A 75 -12.72 -19.06 -7.35
C PRO A 75 -13.32 -20.06 -6.37
N ALA A 76 -13.90 -19.57 -5.28
CA ALA A 76 -14.53 -20.37 -4.21
C ALA A 76 -15.53 -21.43 -4.71
N ALA A 77 -16.18 -21.19 -5.85
CA ALA A 77 -17.09 -22.14 -6.49
C ALA A 77 -16.44 -23.48 -6.87
N GLN A 78 -15.11 -23.57 -6.97
CA GLN A 78 -14.41 -24.82 -7.25
C GLN A 78 -14.26 -25.73 -6.02
N LEU A 79 -14.65 -25.29 -4.81
CA LEU A 79 -14.44 -26.07 -3.58
C LEU A 79 -15.05 -27.46 -3.61
N GLU A 80 -16.23 -27.63 -4.20
CA GLU A 80 -16.92 -28.92 -4.26
C GLU A 80 -16.19 -29.93 -5.16
N GLN A 81 -15.64 -29.45 -6.28
CA GLN A 81 -14.97 -30.30 -7.28
C GLN A 81 -13.49 -30.50 -6.97
N HIS A 82 -12.86 -29.49 -6.38
CA HIS A 82 -11.42 -29.41 -6.13
C HIS A 82 -11.13 -28.87 -4.72
N PRO A 83 -11.59 -29.55 -3.65
CA PRO A 83 -11.36 -29.11 -2.28
C PRO A 83 -9.87 -28.97 -1.93
N GLU A 84 -9.00 -29.76 -2.57
CA GLU A 84 -7.55 -29.76 -2.41
C GLU A 84 -6.87 -28.44 -2.79
N PHE A 85 -7.51 -27.60 -3.63
CA PHE A 85 -6.98 -26.29 -4.01
C PHE A 85 -7.10 -25.26 -2.89
N PHE A 86 -7.95 -25.50 -1.91
CA PHE A 86 -8.29 -24.54 -0.86
C PHE A 86 -7.57 -24.84 0.44
N ALA A 87 -7.47 -23.81 1.28
CA ALA A 87 -6.81 -23.90 2.56
C ALA A 87 -7.45 -24.99 3.44
N GLU A 88 -6.61 -25.77 4.12
CA GLU A 88 -7.05 -26.73 5.13
C GLU A 88 -6.82 -26.15 6.51
N ARG A 89 -7.83 -26.22 7.38
CA ARG A 89 -7.72 -25.90 8.81
C ARG A 89 -8.51 -26.92 9.61
N ASN A 90 -7.90 -27.51 10.62
CA ASN A 90 -8.50 -28.57 11.43
C ASN A 90 -9.07 -29.74 10.60
N GLY A 91 -8.38 -30.13 9.52
CA GLY A 91 -8.82 -31.19 8.61
C GLY A 91 -9.98 -30.83 7.68
N VAL A 92 -10.44 -29.57 7.68
CA VAL A 92 -11.54 -29.08 6.84
C VAL A 92 -11.01 -28.13 5.78
N ARG A 93 -11.47 -28.29 4.53
CA ARG A 93 -11.14 -27.39 3.40
C ARG A 93 -12.10 -26.21 3.37
N VAL A 94 -11.55 -24.99 3.32
CA VAL A 94 -12.29 -23.74 3.44
C VAL A 94 -11.90 -22.79 2.31
N PRO A 95 -12.86 -22.16 1.61
CA PRO A 95 -12.59 -21.48 0.34
C PRO A 95 -12.07 -20.04 0.49
N ASP A 96 -11.70 -19.61 1.69
CA ASP A 96 -11.28 -18.24 1.98
C ASP A 96 -9.82 -17.94 1.64
N GLN A 97 -9.01 -19.00 1.44
CA GLN A 97 -7.63 -18.94 0.97
C GLN A 97 -7.33 -20.18 0.12
N LEU A 98 -6.25 -20.11 -0.68
CA LEU A 98 -5.75 -21.25 -1.45
C LEU A 98 -4.66 -22.02 -0.71
N CYS A 99 -4.55 -23.31 -1.04
CA CYS A 99 -3.44 -24.15 -0.63
C CYS A 99 -2.25 -23.94 -1.57
N LEU A 100 -1.38 -22.98 -1.25
CA LEU A 100 -0.24 -22.60 -2.08
C LEU A 100 0.86 -23.67 -2.21
N SER A 101 0.76 -24.75 -1.43
CA SER A 101 1.64 -25.92 -1.57
C SER A 101 1.14 -26.94 -2.60
N HIS A 102 -0.09 -26.78 -3.11
CA HIS A 102 -0.67 -27.67 -4.11
C HIS A 102 -0.17 -27.33 -5.53
N PRO A 103 0.38 -28.29 -6.29
CA PRO A 103 1.01 -28.01 -7.59
C PRO A 103 0.04 -27.47 -8.66
N ASP A 104 -1.22 -27.91 -8.66
CA ASP A 104 -2.20 -27.38 -9.61
C ASP A 104 -2.57 -25.92 -9.35
N VAL A 105 -2.53 -25.45 -8.10
CA VAL A 105 -2.78 -24.03 -7.79
C VAL A 105 -1.70 -23.17 -8.44
N LEU A 106 -0.43 -23.62 -8.41
CA LEU A 106 0.67 -22.95 -9.12
C LEU A 106 0.42 -22.95 -10.63
N ARG A 107 0.11 -24.11 -11.22
CA ARG A 107 -0.15 -24.24 -12.66
C ARG A 107 -1.29 -23.32 -13.11
N ILE A 108 -2.44 -23.36 -12.43
CA ILE A 108 -3.62 -22.53 -12.74
C ILE A 108 -3.27 -21.04 -12.62
N THR A 109 -2.51 -20.65 -11.60
CA THR A 109 -2.08 -19.26 -11.40
C THR A 109 -1.21 -18.79 -12.56
N VAL A 110 -0.20 -19.58 -12.95
CA VAL A 110 0.69 -19.27 -14.08
C VAL A 110 -0.08 -19.19 -15.39
N ASP A 111 -0.97 -20.14 -15.68
CA ASP A 111 -1.75 -20.13 -16.93
C ASP A 111 -2.70 -18.93 -16.99
N SER A 112 -3.35 -18.61 -15.86
CA SER A 112 -4.23 -17.44 -15.73
C SER A 112 -3.47 -16.14 -15.92
N LEU A 113 -2.31 -15.97 -15.27
CA LEU A 113 -1.46 -14.79 -15.41
C LEU A 113 -0.97 -14.63 -16.85
N ARG A 114 -0.54 -15.70 -17.51
CA ARG A 114 -0.14 -15.65 -18.93
C ARG A 114 -1.27 -15.09 -19.80
N ALA A 115 -2.50 -15.55 -19.60
CA ALA A 115 -3.66 -15.06 -20.33
C ALA A 115 -3.99 -13.59 -20.00
N MET A 116 -3.86 -13.18 -18.73
CA MET A 116 -4.12 -11.80 -18.31
C MET A 116 -3.04 -10.83 -18.82
N MET A 117 -1.76 -11.23 -18.76
CA MET A 117 -0.62 -10.47 -19.27
C MET A 117 -0.71 -10.26 -20.78
N ALA A 118 -1.17 -11.26 -21.54
CA ALA A 118 -1.42 -11.11 -22.97
C ALA A 118 -2.49 -10.02 -23.28
N ARG A 119 -3.46 -9.81 -22.38
CA ARG A 119 -4.50 -8.77 -22.53
C ARG A 119 -4.04 -7.39 -22.05
N LYS A 120 -3.05 -7.32 -21.16
CA LYS A 120 -2.49 -6.07 -20.61
C LYS A 120 -0.96 -6.10 -20.66
N PRO A 121 -0.34 -6.15 -21.86
CA PRO A 121 1.10 -6.38 -21.99
C PRO A 121 1.97 -5.25 -21.42
N ALA A 122 1.43 -4.02 -21.35
CA ALA A 122 2.13 -2.87 -20.78
C ALA A 122 2.27 -2.92 -19.25
N ALA A 123 1.38 -3.65 -18.55
CA ALA A 123 1.45 -3.78 -17.10
C ALA A 123 2.69 -4.59 -16.69
N GLN A 124 3.41 -4.07 -15.70
CA GLN A 124 4.66 -4.63 -15.18
C GLN A 124 4.43 -5.44 -13.90
N TYR A 125 3.54 -4.97 -13.03
CA TYR A 125 3.29 -5.58 -11.72
C TYR A 125 2.02 -6.43 -11.74
N TRP A 126 2.12 -7.64 -11.19
CA TRP A 126 1.03 -8.60 -11.15
C TRP A 126 0.94 -9.22 -9.78
N SER A 127 -0.13 -8.88 -9.06
CA SER A 127 -0.31 -9.37 -7.70
C SER A 127 -0.82 -10.80 -7.64
N VAL A 128 -0.15 -11.60 -6.83
CA VAL A 128 -0.49 -12.98 -6.47
C VAL A 128 -0.48 -13.05 -4.96
N SER A 129 -1.56 -12.58 -4.34
CA SER A 129 -1.56 -12.31 -2.90
C SER A 129 -2.81 -12.84 -2.21
N GLN A 130 -2.62 -13.27 -0.96
CA GLN A 130 -3.65 -13.75 -0.04
C GLN A 130 -4.91 -12.88 0.02
N MET A 131 -6.03 -13.48 0.40
CA MET A 131 -7.29 -12.78 0.67
C MET A 131 -7.21 -11.97 1.99
N ASP A 132 -8.12 -11.02 2.15
CA ASP A 132 -8.13 -10.03 3.25
C ASP A 132 -8.65 -10.62 4.58
N ASN A 133 -7.83 -11.47 5.21
CA ASN A 133 -8.10 -12.06 6.52
C ASN A 133 -6.82 -12.66 7.15
N PHE A 134 -6.94 -13.03 8.43
CA PHE A 134 -5.87 -13.64 9.24
C PHE A 134 -5.68 -15.15 8.99
N ASN A 135 -6.52 -15.76 8.16
CA ASN A 135 -6.51 -17.21 7.97
C ASN A 135 -5.45 -17.60 6.94
N HIS A 136 -4.72 -18.68 7.21
CA HIS A 136 -3.78 -19.29 6.27
C HIS A 136 -4.06 -20.80 6.17
N CYS A 137 -3.47 -21.45 5.16
CA CYS A 137 -3.54 -22.89 5.01
C CYS A 137 -2.63 -23.57 6.03
N GLN A 138 -3.18 -24.54 6.75
CA GLN A 138 -2.49 -25.32 7.79
C GLN A 138 -2.34 -26.79 7.39
N CYS A 139 -2.50 -27.12 6.09
CA CYS A 139 -2.25 -28.47 5.61
C CYS A 139 -0.80 -28.91 5.94
N PRO A 140 -0.50 -30.22 6.02
CA PRO A 140 0.81 -30.70 6.46
C PRO A 140 2.01 -30.09 5.70
N GLN A 141 1.85 -29.82 4.40
CA GLN A 141 2.92 -29.28 3.56
C GLN A 141 3.15 -27.77 3.79
N CYS A 142 2.08 -26.96 3.91
CA CYS A 142 2.19 -25.55 4.28
C CYS A 142 2.76 -25.42 5.69
N HIS A 143 2.21 -26.17 6.66
CA HIS A 143 2.67 -26.14 8.04
C HIS A 143 4.16 -26.52 8.16
N ARG A 144 4.61 -27.56 7.43
CA ARG A 144 6.04 -27.94 7.41
C ARG A 144 6.92 -26.79 6.90
N THR A 145 6.50 -26.16 5.81
CA THR A 145 7.21 -25.02 5.22
C THR A 145 7.29 -23.87 6.23
N ASP A 146 6.15 -23.48 6.78
CA ASP A 146 6.05 -22.32 7.68
C ASP A 146 6.79 -22.56 9.02
N SER A 147 6.88 -23.82 9.47
CA SER A 147 7.69 -24.20 10.62
C SER A 147 9.19 -24.00 10.40
N ILE A 148 9.69 -24.32 9.20
CA ILE A 148 11.09 -24.09 8.81
C ILE A 148 11.36 -22.58 8.71
N GLU A 149 10.42 -21.84 8.13
CA GLU A 149 10.55 -20.42 7.84
C GLU A 149 10.27 -19.55 9.08
N GLY A 150 9.59 -20.10 10.09
CA GLY A 150 9.20 -19.39 11.31
C GLY A 150 8.08 -18.37 11.11
N SER A 151 7.36 -18.44 9.98
CA SER A 151 6.26 -17.58 9.57
C SER A 151 5.48 -18.19 8.39
N PRO A 152 4.14 -18.01 8.30
CA PRO A 152 3.34 -18.31 7.11
C PRO A 152 3.78 -17.60 5.83
N SER A 153 4.55 -16.52 5.94
CA SER A 153 5.17 -15.87 4.77
C SER A 153 6.10 -16.82 4.01
N GLY A 154 6.63 -17.86 4.67
CA GLY A 154 7.43 -18.91 4.07
C GLY A 154 6.75 -19.56 2.86
N THR A 155 5.54 -20.05 3.06
CA THR A 155 4.73 -20.62 1.97
C THR A 155 4.40 -19.56 0.91
N THR A 156 4.02 -18.34 1.32
CA THR A 156 3.70 -17.24 0.40
C THR A 156 4.86 -16.89 -0.53
N ILE A 157 6.08 -16.72 0.01
CA ILE A 157 7.26 -16.33 -0.77
C ILE A 157 7.73 -17.46 -1.66
N ARG A 158 7.69 -18.72 -1.21
CA ARG A 158 8.02 -19.86 -2.08
C ARG A 158 7.06 -19.96 -3.27
N PHE A 159 5.77 -19.73 -3.05
CA PHE A 159 4.79 -19.70 -4.13
C PHE A 159 5.02 -18.53 -5.08
N ALA A 160 5.20 -17.31 -4.56
CA ALA A 160 5.47 -16.13 -5.38
C ALA A 160 6.77 -16.29 -6.21
N ASN A 161 7.81 -16.85 -5.62
CA ASN A 161 9.05 -17.19 -6.32
C ASN A 161 8.81 -18.17 -7.48
N ALA A 162 8.04 -19.25 -7.24
CA ALA A 162 7.71 -20.22 -8.27
C ALA A 162 6.88 -19.62 -9.41
N VAL A 163 5.94 -18.72 -9.12
CA VAL A 163 5.21 -17.99 -10.15
C VAL A 163 6.15 -17.06 -10.94
N ALA A 164 7.01 -16.32 -10.23
CA ALA A 164 7.91 -15.33 -10.83
C ALA A 164 8.96 -15.95 -11.76
N GLU A 165 9.30 -17.23 -11.59
CA GLU A 165 10.16 -17.99 -12.51
C GLU A 165 9.60 -18.07 -13.94
N HIS A 166 8.27 -18.06 -14.08
CA HIS A 166 7.62 -18.13 -15.39
C HIS A 166 7.52 -16.78 -16.11
N PHE A 167 7.81 -15.67 -15.43
CA PHE A 167 7.61 -14.31 -15.95
C PHE A 167 8.83 -13.40 -15.62
N PRO A 168 10.02 -13.69 -16.18
CA PRO A 168 11.24 -12.95 -15.85
C PRO A 168 11.21 -11.47 -16.29
N ASP A 169 10.32 -11.11 -17.22
CA ASP A 169 10.09 -9.75 -17.71
C ASP A 169 8.99 -8.99 -16.94
N LYS A 170 8.38 -9.63 -15.93
CA LYS A 170 7.32 -9.06 -15.08
C LYS A 170 7.73 -9.12 -13.62
N VAL A 171 7.04 -8.33 -12.80
CA VAL A 171 7.18 -8.33 -11.35
C VAL A 171 5.96 -8.99 -10.73
N ILE A 172 6.16 -10.07 -9.98
CA ILE A 172 5.11 -10.69 -9.18
C ILE A 172 5.07 -10.00 -7.82
N SER A 173 3.98 -9.32 -7.51
CA SER A 173 3.78 -8.70 -6.19
C SER A 173 3.03 -9.68 -5.28
N THR A 174 3.41 -9.74 -4.00
CA THR A 174 2.66 -10.48 -2.98
C THR A 174 2.60 -9.68 -1.69
N LEU A 175 1.60 -9.96 -0.86
CA LEU A 175 1.42 -9.30 0.42
C LEU A 175 2.32 -9.91 1.50
N ALA A 176 2.87 -9.04 2.33
CA ALA A 176 3.27 -9.29 3.71
C ALA A 176 2.25 -8.56 4.61
N TYR A 177 1.17 -9.25 4.94
CA TYR A 177 -0.02 -8.67 5.56
C TYR A 177 -0.59 -9.62 6.62
N GLN A 178 -0.92 -9.10 7.80
CA GLN A 178 -1.49 -9.88 8.90
C GLN A 178 -0.68 -11.16 9.17
N TYR A 179 -1.22 -12.33 8.82
CA TYR A 179 -0.58 -13.63 9.08
C TYR A 179 0.77 -13.81 8.36
N SER A 180 1.02 -13.09 7.28
CA SER A 180 2.25 -13.19 6.48
C SER A 180 3.18 -11.98 6.67
N ARG A 181 2.89 -11.09 7.63
CA ARG A 181 3.64 -9.84 7.82
C ARG A 181 5.10 -10.08 8.22
N LYS A 182 5.34 -11.06 9.08
CA LYS A 182 6.70 -11.43 9.53
C LYS A 182 7.50 -12.07 8.41
N ALA A 183 8.74 -11.62 8.18
CA ALA A 183 9.59 -12.13 7.12
C ALA A 183 9.96 -13.62 7.32
N PRO A 184 10.14 -14.40 6.24
CA PRO A 184 10.61 -15.78 6.33
C PRO A 184 12.10 -15.84 6.69
N LYS A 185 12.51 -16.83 7.48
CA LYS A 185 13.90 -16.97 7.94
C LYS A 185 14.87 -17.46 6.86
N VAL A 186 14.42 -18.31 5.95
CA VAL A 186 15.29 -19.04 5.03
C VAL A 186 15.08 -18.58 3.60
N THR A 187 13.83 -18.55 3.14
CA THR A 187 13.53 -18.22 1.74
C THR A 187 13.63 -16.72 1.50
N LYS A 188 14.47 -16.31 0.54
CA LYS A 188 14.51 -14.93 0.05
C LYS A 188 13.61 -14.74 -1.18
N PRO A 189 12.94 -13.59 -1.33
CA PRO A 189 12.24 -13.25 -2.57
C PRO A 189 13.20 -13.23 -3.77
N ARG A 190 12.74 -13.68 -4.95
CA ARG A 190 13.48 -13.50 -6.20
C ARG A 190 13.58 -12.00 -6.57
N PRO A 191 14.54 -11.59 -7.42
CA PRO A 191 14.68 -10.17 -7.81
C PRO A 191 13.41 -9.55 -8.41
N ASN A 192 12.62 -10.35 -9.14
CA ASN A 192 11.35 -9.95 -9.73
C ASN A 192 10.13 -10.29 -8.85
N VAL A 193 10.32 -10.50 -7.55
CA VAL A 193 9.24 -10.58 -6.56
C VAL A 193 9.22 -9.30 -5.73
N ASN A 194 8.09 -8.61 -5.79
CA ASN A 194 7.80 -7.42 -4.99
C ASN A 194 7.04 -7.79 -3.72
N ILE A 195 7.47 -7.23 -2.59
CA ILE A 195 6.80 -7.41 -1.30
C ILE A 195 5.99 -6.17 -0.99
N MET A 196 4.67 -6.31 -0.91
CA MET A 196 3.77 -5.28 -0.41
C MET A 196 3.58 -5.47 1.09
N LEU A 197 4.34 -4.72 1.88
CA LEU A 197 4.33 -4.76 3.34
C LEU A 197 3.31 -3.76 3.89
N CYS A 198 2.36 -4.25 4.67
CA CYS A 198 1.21 -3.46 5.13
C CYS A 198 1.30 -3.11 6.61
N SER A 199 0.94 -1.88 6.98
CA SER A 199 0.99 -1.37 8.36
C SER A 199 -0.37 -1.37 9.07
N ILE A 200 -1.36 -2.15 8.64
CA ILE A 200 -2.77 -1.99 9.07
C ILE A 200 -2.96 -1.98 10.60
N GLU A 201 -2.14 -2.72 11.34
CA GLU A 201 -2.25 -2.87 12.80
C GLU A 201 -1.65 -1.70 13.61
N GLU A 202 -0.98 -0.75 12.96
CA GLU A 202 -0.27 0.34 13.66
C GLU A 202 -1.21 1.34 14.36
N ASP A 203 -0.73 1.90 15.46
CA ASP A 203 -1.38 3.06 16.08
C ASP A 203 -1.10 4.30 15.22
N ARG A 204 -2.15 4.98 14.74
CA ARG A 204 -2.01 6.15 13.87
C ARG A 204 -1.84 7.47 14.63
N SER A 205 -1.90 7.45 15.95
CA SER A 205 -1.62 8.63 16.79
C SER A 205 -0.13 8.88 17.01
N LYS A 206 0.70 7.85 16.83
CA LYS A 206 2.15 7.88 17.10
C LYS A 206 2.97 7.49 15.87
N PRO A 207 4.22 7.95 15.75
CA PRO A 207 5.11 7.47 14.70
C PRO A 207 5.28 5.95 14.78
N ILE A 208 5.29 5.27 13.63
CA ILE A 208 5.50 3.81 13.55
C ILE A 208 6.82 3.41 14.22
N ALA A 209 7.84 4.25 14.06
CA ALA A 209 9.17 4.08 14.68
C ALA A 209 9.15 4.12 16.23
N SER A 210 8.03 4.47 16.87
CA SER A 210 7.90 4.43 18.33
C SER A 210 7.88 3.01 18.89
N ARG A 211 7.63 1.99 18.06
CA ARG A 211 7.68 0.57 18.41
C ARG A 211 8.75 -0.13 17.59
N THR A 212 9.65 -0.82 18.26
CA THR A 212 10.81 -1.49 17.63
C THR A 212 11.02 -2.91 18.16
N GLU A 213 10.16 -3.38 19.05
CA GLU A 213 10.20 -4.73 19.58
C GLU A 213 9.91 -5.77 18.50
N PRO A 214 10.35 -7.03 18.67
CA PRO A 214 10.03 -8.11 17.73
C PRO A 214 8.53 -8.23 17.47
N GLY A 215 8.14 -8.29 16.20
CA GLY A 215 6.74 -8.31 15.78
C GLY A 215 6.05 -6.93 15.74
N SER A 216 6.78 -5.83 15.93
CA SER A 216 6.33 -4.50 15.49
C SER A 216 6.52 -4.35 13.97
N PHE A 217 5.78 -3.42 13.34
CA PHE A 217 5.99 -3.12 11.93
C PHE A 217 7.43 -2.64 11.65
N THR A 218 8.03 -1.85 12.53
CA THR A 218 9.42 -1.39 12.38
C THR A 218 10.41 -2.57 12.35
N ALA A 219 10.23 -3.56 13.23
CA ALA A 219 11.04 -4.77 13.21
C ALA A 219 10.81 -5.57 11.91
N ASP A 220 9.56 -5.79 11.53
CA ASP A 220 9.20 -6.52 10.29
C ASP A 220 9.77 -5.81 9.04
N LEU A 221 9.74 -4.48 8.99
CA LEU A 221 10.32 -3.68 7.91
C LEU A 221 11.85 -3.85 7.82
N GLY A 222 12.54 -3.86 8.97
CA GLY A 222 13.97 -4.14 9.04
C GLY A 222 14.31 -5.56 8.57
N GLU A 223 13.50 -6.56 8.95
CA GLU A 223 13.67 -7.94 8.50
C GLU A 223 13.47 -8.09 6.98
N TRP A 224 12.43 -7.47 6.41
CA TRP A 224 12.18 -7.51 4.98
C TRP A 224 13.25 -6.78 4.16
N SER A 225 13.64 -5.57 4.58
CA SER A 225 14.68 -4.79 3.90
C SER A 225 16.05 -5.48 3.93
N GLY A 226 16.32 -6.30 4.95
CA GLY A 226 17.51 -7.15 5.02
C GLY A 226 17.58 -8.27 3.97
N ILE A 227 16.46 -8.65 3.35
CA ILE A 227 16.40 -9.77 2.39
C ILE A 227 15.98 -9.39 0.97
N THR A 228 15.41 -8.21 0.76
CA THR A 228 15.07 -7.69 -0.57
C THR A 228 15.01 -6.16 -0.60
N ASN A 229 15.35 -5.57 -1.74
CA ASN A 229 15.18 -4.13 -2.00
C ASN A 229 13.89 -3.84 -2.80
N ASN A 230 13.11 -4.87 -3.17
CA ASN A 230 11.89 -4.72 -3.97
C ASN A 230 10.66 -4.69 -3.06
N ILE A 231 10.52 -3.61 -2.30
CA ILE A 231 9.46 -3.44 -1.30
C ILE A 231 8.55 -2.28 -1.72
N ILE A 232 7.25 -2.48 -1.57
CA ILE A 232 6.27 -1.40 -1.49
C ILE A 232 5.67 -1.40 -0.09
N VAL A 233 5.72 -0.26 0.60
CA VAL A 233 4.97 -0.10 1.85
C VAL A 233 3.57 0.37 1.51
N TRP A 234 2.58 -0.37 1.99
CA TRP A 234 1.18 0.05 2.03
C TRP A 234 0.88 0.58 3.44
N ASP A 235 0.91 1.90 3.57
CA ASP A 235 0.51 2.60 4.79
C ASP A 235 -0.94 3.10 4.71
N TYR A 236 -1.58 3.27 5.85
CA TYR A 236 -2.99 3.65 5.95
C TYR A 236 -3.10 4.97 6.70
N VAL A 237 -3.64 5.97 6.01
CA VAL A 237 -3.83 7.34 6.48
C VAL A 237 -5.31 7.69 6.56
N ILE A 238 -6.13 6.67 6.84
CA ILE A 238 -7.58 6.69 6.80
C ILE A 238 -8.19 6.00 8.03
N ASN A 239 -9.35 6.50 8.47
CA ASN A 239 -10.23 5.82 9.41
C ASN A 239 -11.38 5.12 8.66
N PHE A 240 -11.27 3.81 8.43
CA PHE A 240 -12.31 3.05 7.70
C PHE A 240 -13.64 2.99 8.45
N SER A 241 -13.63 3.02 9.79
CA SER A 241 -14.84 2.97 10.61
C SER A 241 -15.64 4.27 10.52
N HIS A 242 -14.96 5.41 10.39
CA HIS A 242 -15.57 6.73 10.40
C HIS A 242 -14.93 7.69 9.38
N LEU A 243 -15.25 7.50 8.11
CA LEU A 243 -14.65 8.24 6.97
C LEU A 243 -14.79 9.77 7.05
N LEU A 244 -15.77 10.30 7.79
CA LEU A 244 -16.02 11.74 7.94
C LEU A 244 -15.50 12.31 9.26
N ALA A 245 -15.10 11.46 10.21
CA ALA A 245 -14.58 11.94 11.49
C ALA A 245 -13.17 12.52 11.30
N PRO A 246 -12.78 13.54 12.10
CA PRO A 246 -11.39 13.96 12.23
C PRO A 246 -10.49 12.76 12.49
N PHE A 247 -9.38 12.68 11.77
CA PHE A 247 -8.38 11.62 11.94
C PHE A 247 -6.97 12.22 12.08
N PRO A 248 -6.63 12.84 13.21
CA PRO A 248 -5.53 13.80 13.30
C PRO A 248 -4.12 13.18 13.35
N ASN A 249 -3.77 12.42 12.32
CA ASN A 249 -2.49 11.74 12.15
C ASN A 249 -1.51 12.51 11.26
N TRP A 250 -1.64 13.83 11.06
CA TRP A 250 -0.75 14.56 10.16
C TRP A 250 0.69 14.65 10.70
N LYS A 251 0.87 14.77 12.02
CA LYS A 251 2.18 14.84 12.69
C LYS A 251 3.04 13.59 12.49
N VAL A 252 2.41 12.43 12.27
CA VAL A 252 3.15 11.15 12.10
C VAL A 252 3.55 10.89 10.65
N LEU A 253 2.99 11.61 9.68
CA LEU A 253 3.26 11.37 8.26
C LEU A 253 4.74 11.52 7.92
N GLN A 254 5.38 12.61 8.38
CA GLN A 254 6.79 12.87 8.11
C GLN A 254 7.72 11.79 8.72
N PRO A 255 7.66 11.50 10.03
CA PRO A 255 8.54 10.48 10.62
C PRO A 255 8.27 9.07 10.06
N ASN A 256 7.03 8.72 9.69
CA ASN A 256 6.75 7.43 9.04
C ASN A 256 7.39 7.34 7.65
N ILE A 257 7.27 8.39 6.83
CA ILE A 257 7.87 8.41 5.49
C ILE A 257 9.41 8.43 5.59
N GLN A 258 9.99 9.11 6.58
CA GLN A 258 11.43 9.05 6.85
C GLN A 258 11.87 7.63 7.24
N LEU A 259 11.11 6.94 8.12
CA LEU A 259 11.37 5.54 8.45
C LEU A 259 11.41 4.65 7.20
N PHE A 260 10.46 4.82 6.27
CA PHE A 260 10.42 4.03 5.03
C PHE A 260 11.66 4.30 4.16
N ARG A 261 12.03 5.57 3.96
CA ARG A 261 13.26 5.95 3.25
C ARG A 261 14.50 5.33 3.90
N ASP A 262 14.62 5.44 5.22
CA ASP A 262 15.81 5.03 5.97
C ASP A 262 15.97 3.50 5.99
N ASN A 263 14.89 2.75 5.74
CA ASN A 263 14.91 1.30 5.51
C ASN A 263 14.99 0.92 4.02
N GLY A 264 15.33 1.87 3.14
CA GLY A 264 15.57 1.60 1.72
C GLY A 264 14.33 1.23 0.91
N VAL A 265 13.12 1.57 1.37
CA VAL A 265 11.87 1.29 0.66
C VAL A 265 11.78 2.15 -0.60
N PRO A 266 11.71 1.56 -1.81
CA PRO A 266 11.63 2.35 -3.05
C PRO A 266 10.21 2.78 -3.43
N MET A 267 9.17 2.19 -2.83
CA MET A 267 7.78 2.37 -3.26
C MET A 267 6.86 2.57 -2.06
N VAL A 268 6.02 3.61 -2.10
CA VAL A 268 5.08 3.91 -1.01
C VAL A 268 3.67 4.14 -1.57
N PHE A 269 2.72 3.44 -0.96
CA PHE A 269 1.29 3.58 -1.17
C PHE A 269 0.62 4.02 0.14
N GLU A 270 0.22 5.29 0.17
CA GLU A 270 -0.48 5.93 1.28
C GLU A 270 -1.99 5.83 1.04
N GLN A 271 -2.64 4.88 1.68
CA GLN A 271 -4.06 4.64 1.48
C GLN A 271 -4.92 5.62 2.27
N GLY A 272 -5.42 6.61 1.54
CA GLY A 272 -6.49 7.51 1.95
C GLY A 272 -7.86 7.10 1.42
N LEU A 273 -8.72 8.10 1.22
CA LEU A 273 -10.02 7.93 0.58
C LEU A 273 -10.00 8.54 -0.83
N SER A 274 -9.97 7.70 -1.86
CA SER A 274 -10.02 8.18 -3.25
C SER A 274 -11.41 8.65 -3.67
N SER A 275 -12.48 8.17 -3.03
CA SER A 275 -13.88 8.53 -3.32
C SER A 275 -14.24 9.96 -2.88
N PRO A 276 -15.34 10.55 -3.38
CA PRO A 276 -15.85 11.82 -2.86
C PRO A 276 -16.15 11.76 -1.36
N GLY A 277 -15.98 12.89 -0.66
CA GLY A 277 -16.06 12.95 0.80
C GLY A 277 -14.69 12.74 1.46
N GLY A 278 -14.70 12.43 2.75
CA GLY A 278 -13.47 12.25 3.53
C GLY A 278 -12.99 13.53 4.19
N GLU A 279 -12.36 13.37 5.34
CA GLU A 279 -11.84 14.48 6.12
C GLU A 279 -10.57 15.08 5.49
N MET A 280 -10.59 16.41 5.30
CA MET A 280 -9.48 17.26 4.82
C MET A 280 -8.63 16.66 3.69
N ARG A 281 -9.26 15.97 2.73
CA ARG A 281 -8.56 15.19 1.71
C ARG A 281 -7.58 16.00 0.85
N GLU A 282 -7.90 17.26 0.54
CA GLU A 282 -7.02 18.14 -0.25
C GLU A 282 -5.73 18.44 0.53
N PHE A 283 -5.85 18.72 1.82
CA PHE A 283 -4.71 18.94 2.71
C PHE A 283 -3.86 17.68 2.84
N ARG A 284 -4.48 16.53 3.11
CA ARG A 284 -3.79 15.23 3.24
C ARG A 284 -3.01 14.87 1.99
N CYS A 285 -3.67 14.93 0.83
CA CYS A 285 -3.04 14.60 -0.45
C CYS A 285 -1.86 15.52 -0.74
N TYR A 286 -2.00 16.81 -0.44
CA TYR A 286 -0.92 17.79 -0.62
C TYR A 286 0.29 17.50 0.29
N LEU A 287 0.09 17.28 1.59
CA LEU A 287 1.17 16.97 2.53
C LEU A 287 1.92 15.70 2.11
N LEU A 288 1.19 14.61 1.82
CA LEU A 288 1.78 13.35 1.38
C LEU A 288 2.55 13.53 0.08
N ALA A 289 2.03 14.27 -0.89
CA ALA A 289 2.75 14.52 -2.14
C ALA A 289 4.10 15.22 -1.92
N LYS A 290 4.16 16.18 -0.99
CA LYS A 290 5.42 16.87 -0.67
C LYS A 290 6.38 15.98 0.10
N LEU A 291 5.90 15.25 1.11
CA LEU A 291 6.72 14.33 1.90
C LEU A 291 7.24 13.15 1.08
N LEU A 292 6.42 12.57 0.22
CA LEU A 292 6.84 11.52 -0.71
C LEU A 292 7.81 12.05 -1.78
N TRP A 293 7.92 13.36 -2.00
CA TRP A 293 9.00 13.90 -2.83
C TRP A 293 10.27 14.17 -2.02
N ASN A 294 10.13 14.85 -0.88
CA ASN A 294 11.22 15.19 0.01
C ASN A 294 10.79 14.94 1.46
N PRO A 295 11.20 13.80 2.06
CA PRO A 295 10.86 13.49 3.44
C PRO A 295 11.42 14.48 4.47
N ASP A 296 12.43 15.28 4.11
CA ASP A 296 13.08 16.26 4.99
C ASP A 296 12.60 17.70 4.75
N VAL A 297 11.53 17.89 3.98
CA VAL A 297 10.94 19.21 3.80
C VAL A 297 10.48 19.78 5.15
N ASN A 298 10.61 21.10 5.35
CA ASN A 298 10.03 21.75 6.52
C ASN A 298 8.50 21.65 6.45
N ILE A 299 7.94 20.69 7.19
CA ILE A 299 6.52 20.35 7.09
C ILE A 299 5.63 21.48 7.59
N ASP A 300 6.04 22.25 8.59
CA ASP A 300 5.30 23.42 9.05
C ASP A 300 5.16 24.47 7.96
N SER A 301 6.23 24.73 7.20
CA SER A 301 6.18 25.65 6.06
C SER A 301 5.24 25.14 4.95
N VAL A 302 5.24 23.83 4.70
CA VAL A 302 4.32 23.19 3.73
C VAL A 302 2.86 23.34 4.19
N ARG A 303 2.59 23.10 5.47
CA ARG A 303 1.25 23.26 6.08
C ARG A 303 0.76 24.69 5.96
N THR A 304 1.54 25.65 6.44
CA THR A 304 1.20 27.08 6.38
C THR A 304 0.98 27.54 4.95
N HIS A 305 1.83 27.09 4.00
CA HIS A 305 1.64 27.41 2.60
C HIS A 305 0.29 26.89 2.08
N PHE A 306 -0.02 25.61 2.31
CA PHE A 306 -1.27 25.03 1.85
C PHE A 306 -2.48 25.73 2.49
N THR A 307 -2.48 25.90 3.81
CA THR A 307 -3.65 26.43 4.50
C THR A 307 -3.93 27.87 4.09
N ASN A 308 -2.91 28.71 3.93
CA ASN A 308 -3.07 30.08 3.43
C ASN A 308 -3.53 30.11 1.97
N ALA A 309 -2.97 29.25 1.10
CA ALA A 309 -3.31 29.25 -0.31
C ALA A 309 -4.70 28.66 -0.62
N TYR A 310 -5.11 27.63 0.15
CA TYR A 310 -6.36 26.90 -0.09
C TYR A 310 -7.55 27.52 0.67
N TYR A 311 -7.35 27.96 1.92
CA TYR A 311 -8.42 28.52 2.75
C TYR A 311 -8.39 30.07 2.84
N GLY A 312 -7.39 30.73 2.26
CA GLY A 312 -7.27 32.19 2.25
C GLY A 312 -7.14 32.76 3.66
N ASP A 313 -7.94 33.79 3.97
CA ASP A 313 -7.97 34.46 5.28
C ASP A 313 -8.27 33.50 6.44
N ALA A 314 -8.93 32.37 6.18
CA ALA A 314 -9.20 31.34 7.19
C ALA A 314 -7.99 30.43 7.48
N GLY A 315 -6.92 30.49 6.67
CA GLY A 315 -5.79 29.56 6.72
C GLY A 315 -5.14 29.41 8.09
N ALA A 316 -4.90 30.52 8.79
CA ALA A 316 -4.31 30.51 10.13
C ALA A 316 -5.20 29.79 11.16
N TYR A 317 -6.53 29.92 11.04
CA TYR A 317 -7.48 29.27 11.94
C TYR A 317 -7.62 27.78 11.64
N ILE A 318 -7.57 27.39 10.36
CA ILE A 318 -7.58 25.98 9.97
C ILE A 318 -6.30 25.28 10.42
N ASP A 319 -5.12 25.89 10.26
CA ASP A 319 -3.88 25.30 10.78
C ASP A 319 -3.94 25.16 12.31
N LYS A 320 -4.41 26.19 13.03
CA LYS A 320 -4.63 26.11 14.48
C LYS A 320 -5.60 24.97 14.87
N TYR A 321 -6.70 24.80 14.13
CA TYR A 321 -7.64 23.71 14.36
C TYR A 321 -6.98 22.34 14.18
N THR A 322 -6.23 22.14 13.09
CA THR A 322 -5.54 20.87 12.84
C THR A 322 -4.50 20.54 13.90
N ARG A 323 -3.75 21.54 14.37
CA ARG A 323 -2.76 21.36 15.45
C ARG A 323 -3.42 21.03 16.78
N LEU A 324 -4.51 21.71 17.13
CA LEU A 324 -5.27 21.38 18.34
C LEU A 324 -5.76 19.93 18.31
N LEU A 325 -6.27 19.45 17.18
CA LEU A 325 -6.68 18.04 17.05
C LEU A 325 -5.51 17.06 17.24
N GLU A 326 -4.31 17.43 16.80
CA GLU A 326 -3.09 16.62 16.97
C GLU A 326 -2.59 16.63 18.41
N GLU A 327 -2.70 17.75 19.12
CA GLU A 327 -2.33 17.93 20.53
C GLU A 327 -3.25 17.11 21.46
N GLU A 328 -4.54 17.04 21.18
CA GLU A 328 -5.51 16.28 21.98
C GLU A 328 -5.36 14.74 21.85
N LEU A 329 -4.46 14.25 21.00
CA LEU A 329 -4.10 12.84 20.91
C LEU A 329 -2.94 12.42 21.85
N ASP A 330 -2.16 13.38 22.36
CA ASP A 330 -0.96 13.12 23.19
C ASP A 330 -1.28 12.90 24.67
#